data_AF-A0A3L6JLY7-F1
#
_entry.id   AF-A0A3L6JLY7-F1
#
_cell.length_a   1.000
_cell.length_b   1.000
_cell.length_c   1.000
_cell.angle_alpha   90.00
_cell.angle_beta   90.00
_cell.angle_gamma   90.00
#
_symmetry.space_group_name_H-M   'P 1'
#
loop_
_entity.id
_entity.type
_entity.pdbx_description
1 polymer ?
#
loop_
_entity_poly.entity_id
_entity_poly.type
_entity_poly.pdbx_seq_one_letter_code
_entity_poly.pdbx_strand_id
1 'polypeptide(L)'
;MYVKTSRRELTSVGVDIGTSTSHLVFSRIVLEKNPKSLTEKFEVTHRKVIHEGSIHLTPLVGLNKIDFEALRTLFLQDYSRAGYDLSNVDTGAVIITGETTKKENAQMIV
;
A
#
# COMPACT_ATOMS: atom_id res chain seq x y z
N MET A 1 24.12 -12.94 23.68
CA MET A 1 24.02 -11.46 23.64
C MET A 1 22.95 -11.11 22.61
N TYR A 2 21.76 -10.69 23.05
CA TYR A 2 20.67 -10.31 22.13
C TYR A 2 20.85 -8.86 21.71
N VAL A 3 21.08 -8.61 20.42
CA VAL A 3 21.07 -7.25 19.87
C VAL A 3 19.61 -6.77 19.85
N LYS A 4 19.28 -5.80 20.70
CA LYS A 4 17.93 -5.23 20.78
C LYS A 4 17.81 -4.16 19.68
N THR A 5 17.18 -4.51 18.55
CA THR A 5 16.91 -3.55 17.47
C THR A 5 16.04 -2.40 17.98
N SER A 6 16.55 -1.17 17.98
CA SER A 6 15.87 0.04 18.47
C SER A 6 15.15 0.82 17.35
N ARG A 7 15.55 0.60 16.09
CA ARG A 7 15.00 1.25 14.91
C ARG A 7 14.80 0.25 13.79
N ARG A 8 13.70 0.36 13.06
CA ARG A 8 13.40 -0.42 11.86
C ARG A 8 12.97 0.52 10.76
N GLU A 9 13.33 0.18 9.54
CA GLU A 9 12.81 0.84 8.35
C GLU A 9 11.99 -0.17 7.58
N LEU A 10 10.76 0.21 7.24
CA LEU A 10 9.85 -0.60 6.46
C LEU A 10 9.60 0.10 5.13
N THR A 11 9.64 -0.65 4.04
CA THR A 11 9.08 -0.27 2.76
C THR A 11 7.61 -0.62 2.76
N SER A 12 6.75 0.36 2.50
CA SER A 12 5.31 0.19 2.49
C SER A 12 4.68 0.64 1.18
N VAL A 13 3.60 -0.03 0.77
CA VAL A 13 2.76 0.36 -0.35
C VAL A 13 1.38 0.80 0.13
N GLY A 14 0.91 1.95 -0.32
CA GLY A 14 -0.48 2.38 -0.22
C GLY A 14 -1.15 2.24 -1.58
N VAL A 15 -2.30 1.60 -1.63
CA VAL A 15 -3.10 1.47 -2.85
C VAL A 15 -4.41 2.19 -2.64
N ASP A 16 -4.74 3.16 -3.50
CA ASP A 16 -6.03 3.85 -3.48
C ASP A 16 -6.83 3.48 -4.73
N ILE A 17 -8.05 3.00 -4.51
CA ILE A 17 -8.96 2.53 -5.54
C ILE A 17 -10.27 3.31 -5.38
N GLY A 18 -10.44 4.32 -6.23
CA GLY A 18 -11.67 5.11 -6.34
C GLY A 18 -12.58 4.62 -7.46
N THR A 19 -13.71 5.31 -7.64
CA THR A 19 -14.68 5.02 -8.73
C THR A 19 -14.08 5.19 -10.11
N SER A 20 -13.29 6.25 -10.29
CA SER A 20 -12.76 6.62 -11.61
C SER A 20 -11.29 6.29 -11.74
N THR A 21 -10.52 6.44 -10.66
CA THR A 21 -9.07 6.35 -10.69
C THR A 21 -8.53 5.43 -9.61
N SER A 22 -7.46 4.72 -9.94
CA SER A 22 -6.70 3.87 -9.04
C SER A 22 -5.22 4.19 -9.15
N HIS A 23 -4.50 4.23 -8.04
CA HIS A 23 -3.06 4.50 -8.03
C HIS A 23 -2.41 3.90 -6.78
N LEU A 24 -1.08 3.78 -6.81
CA LEU A 24 -0.29 3.35 -5.67
C LEU A 24 0.77 4.36 -5.27
N VAL A 25 1.23 4.27 -4.03
CA VAL A 25 2.31 5.08 -3.47
C VAL A 25 3.22 4.18 -2.66
N PHE A 26 4.51 4.19 -2.95
CA PHE A 26 5.52 3.58 -2.09
C PHE A 26 6.05 4.59 -1.08
N SER A 27 6.24 4.13 0.15
CA SER A 27 6.80 4.95 1.23
C SER A 27 7.80 4.17 2.08
N ARG A 28 8.76 4.89 2.66
CA ARG A 28 9.60 4.38 3.75
C ARG A 28 8.99 4.85 5.07
N ILE A 29 8.73 3.92 5.97
CA ILE A 29 8.25 4.17 7.33
C ILE A 29 9.39 3.83 8.29
N VAL A 30 9.78 4.78 9.14
CA VAL A 30 10.76 4.56 10.21
C VAL A 30 9.99 4.31 11.50
N LEU A 31 10.24 3.15 12.08
CA LEU A 31 9.75 2.75 13.39
C LEU A 31 10.88 2.86 14.40
N GLU A 32 10.68 3.62 15.46
CA GLU A 32 11.63 3.69 16.57
C GLU A 32 10.95 3.24 17.86
N LYS A 33 11.73 2.55 18.68
CA LYS A 33 11.27 2.03 19.95
C LYS A 33 11.14 3.17 20.95
N ASN A 34 10.00 3.29 21.59
CA ASN A 34 9.77 4.28 22.63
C ASN A 34 10.55 3.89 23.90
N PRO A 35 11.62 4.63 24.28
CA PRO A 35 12.47 4.25 25.40
C PRO A 35 11.78 4.39 26.76
N LYS A 36 10.65 5.10 26.82
CA LYS A 36 9.83 5.28 28.02
C LYS A 36 8.70 4.26 28.11
N SER A 37 8.52 3.41 27.09
CA SER A 37 7.48 2.39 27.08
C SER A 37 7.89 1.17 27.90
N LEU A 38 7.03 0.77 28.84
CA LEU A 38 7.19 -0.47 29.62
C LEU A 38 6.94 -1.73 28.77
N THR A 39 6.37 -1.60 27.56
CA THR A 39 5.91 -2.71 26.70
C THR A 39 6.70 -2.83 25.40
N GLU A 40 7.88 -2.20 25.31
CA GLU A 40 8.76 -2.28 24.13
C GLU A 40 8.10 -1.80 22.83
N LYS A 41 7.17 -0.86 22.94
CA LYS A 41 6.36 -0.31 21.84
C LYS A 41 7.22 0.40 20.80
N PHE A 42 6.95 0.13 19.52
CA PHE A 42 7.45 0.92 18.39
C PHE A 42 6.44 1.99 17.99
N GLU A 43 6.95 3.15 17.57
CA GLU A 43 6.16 4.27 17.08
C GLU A 43 6.70 4.71 15.72
N VAL A 44 5.81 5.15 14.84
CA VAL A 44 6.20 5.74 13.55
C VAL A 44 6.77 7.12 13.82
N THR A 45 8.07 7.31 13.62
CA THR A 45 8.75 8.61 13.82
C THR A 45 8.97 9.35 12.52
N HIS A 46 9.01 8.64 11.39
CA HIS A 46 9.16 9.26 10.08
C HIS A 46 8.43 8.47 9.00
N ARG A 47 7.89 9.20 8.01
CA ARG A 47 7.33 8.64 6.78
C ARG A 47 7.80 9.49 5.60
N LYS A 48 8.35 8.83 4.57
CA LYS A 48 8.78 9.49 3.33
C LYS A 48 8.19 8.77 2.13
N VAL A 49 7.52 9.48 1.23
CA VAL A 49 7.14 8.93 -0.08
C VAL A 49 8.41 8.75 -0.91
N ILE A 50 8.60 7.56 -1.45
CA ILE A 50 9.79 7.20 -2.22
C ILE A 50 9.48 7.00 -3.72
N HIS A 51 8.23 6.68 -4.06
CA HIS A 51 7.75 6.63 -5.43
C HIS A 51 6.24 6.81 -5.46
N GLU A 52 5.74 7.54 -6.45
CA GLU A 52 4.31 7.69 -6.73
C GLU A 52 4.02 7.00 -8.06
N GLY A 53 3.09 6.04 -8.02
CA GLY A 53 2.65 5.30 -9.21
C GLY A 53 1.87 6.21 -10.16
N SER A 54 1.64 5.72 -11.38
CA SER A 54 0.80 6.44 -12.33
C SER A 54 -0.66 6.45 -11.87
N ILE A 55 -1.39 7.48 -12.28
CA ILE A 55 -2.85 7.51 -12.11
C ILE A 55 -3.45 6.67 -13.22
N HIS A 56 -4.10 5.57 -12.85
CA HIS A 56 -4.83 4.72 -13.78
C HIS A 56 -6.32 5.00 -13.69
N LEU A 57 -7.05 4.78 -14.79
CA LEU A 57 -8.50 4.63 -14.69
C LEU A 57 -8.81 3.31 -13.99
N THR A 58 -9.77 3.31 -13.07
CA THR A 58 -10.21 2.08 -12.39
C THR A 58 -10.87 1.18 -13.43
N PRO A 59 -10.30 0.00 -13.72
CA PRO A 59 -10.86 -0.87 -14.73
C PRO A 59 -12.11 -1.55 -14.16
N LEU A 60 -13.20 -1.52 -14.91
CA LEU A 60 -14.50 -2.05 -14.52
C LEU A 60 -15.01 -3.05 -15.56
N VAL A 61 -15.60 -4.15 -15.09
CA VAL A 61 -16.41 -5.05 -15.90
C VAL A 61 -17.86 -4.61 -15.79
N GLY A 62 -18.34 -3.88 -16.79
CA GLY A 62 -19.67 -3.25 -16.74
C GLY A 62 -19.75 -2.12 -15.72
N LEU A 63 -20.96 -1.80 -15.24
CA LEU A 63 -21.17 -0.64 -14.36
C LEU A 63 -20.78 -0.88 -12.90
N ASN A 64 -20.75 -2.14 -12.44
CA ASN A 64 -20.78 -2.47 -11.01
C ASN A 64 -19.71 -3.46 -10.52
N LYS A 65 -18.75 -3.85 -11.35
CA LYS A 65 -17.71 -4.80 -10.95
C LYS A 65 -16.34 -4.26 -11.30
N ILE A 66 -15.40 -4.37 -10.37
CA ILE A 66 -14.00 -4.00 -10.62
C ILE A 66 -13.34 -5.16 -11.39
N ASP A 67 -12.63 -4.84 -12.47
CA ASP A 67 -11.79 -5.82 -13.15
C ASP A 67 -10.48 -6.00 -12.37
N PHE A 68 -10.47 -7.02 -11.53
CA PHE A 68 -9.34 -7.27 -10.63
C PHE A 68 -8.06 -7.66 -11.37
N GLU A 69 -8.17 -8.44 -12.45
CA GLU A 69 -6.98 -8.88 -13.21
C GLU A 69 -6.36 -7.72 -13.98
N ALA A 70 -7.19 -6.85 -14.57
CA ALA A 70 -6.70 -5.62 -15.19
C ALA A 70 -6.05 -4.70 -14.14
N LEU A 71 -6.69 -4.51 -12.99
CA LEU A 71 -6.15 -3.67 -11.91
C LEU A 71 -4.82 -4.21 -11.37
N ARG A 72 -4.74 -5.52 -11.15
CA ARG A 72 -3.51 -6.21 -10.73
C ARG A 72 -2.39 -6.01 -11.76
N THR A 73 -2.70 -6.11 -13.04
CA THR A 73 -1.73 -5.90 -14.12
C THR A 73 -1.19 -4.46 -14.11
N LEU A 74 -2.06 -3.46 -13.92
CA LEU A 74 -1.67 -2.05 -13.82
C LEU A 74 -0.73 -1.80 -12.63
N PHE A 75 -1.05 -2.34 -11.46
CA PHE A 75 -0.19 -2.19 -10.29
C PHE A 75 1.13 -2.94 -10.43
N LEU A 76 1.17 -4.15 -11.01
CA LEU A 76 2.43 -4.83 -11.28
C LEU A 76 3.36 -4.02 -12.21
N GLN A 77 2.80 -3.24 -13.13
CA GLN A 77 3.58 -2.30 -13.95
C GLN A 77 4.12 -1.13 -13.13
N ASP A 78 3.33 -0.58 -12.19
CA ASP A 78 3.83 0.44 -11.26
C ASP A 78 4.95 -0.07 -10.35
N TYR A 79 4.84 -1.31 -9.85
CA TYR A 79 5.89 -1.99 -9.11
C TYR A 79 7.18 -2.07 -9.92
N SER A 80 7.08 -2.57 -11.15
CA SER A 80 8.21 -2.66 -12.07
C SER A 80 8.83 -1.29 -12.36
N ARG A 81 8.02 -0.24 -12.59
CA ARG A 81 8.50 1.14 -12.78
C ARG A 81 9.20 1.70 -11.55
N ALA A 82 8.73 1.35 -10.35
CA ALA A 82 9.32 1.76 -9.10
C ALA A 82 10.62 0.99 -8.77
N GLY A 83 10.94 -0.07 -9.52
CA GLY A 83 12.07 -0.95 -9.25
C GLY A 83 11.85 -1.84 -8.03
N TYR A 84 10.60 -2.14 -7.70
CA TYR A 84 10.22 -3.01 -6.57
C TYR A 84 9.51 -4.26 -7.07
N ASP A 85 9.85 -5.39 -6.47
CA ASP A 85 9.04 -6.61 -6.48
C ASP A 85 8.16 -6.67 -5.22
N LEU A 86 7.13 -7.52 -5.25
CA LEU A 86 6.27 -7.77 -4.08
C LEU A 86 7.08 -8.17 -2.83
N SER A 87 8.20 -8.88 -3.01
CA SER A 87 9.09 -9.29 -1.92
C SER A 87 9.87 -8.14 -1.26
N ASN A 88 9.91 -6.96 -1.88
CA ASN A 88 10.57 -5.78 -1.33
C ASN A 88 9.67 -4.93 -0.42
N VAL A 89 8.37 -5.24 -0.35
CA VAL A 89 7.40 -4.50 0.46
C VAL A 89 7.16 -5.25 1.76
N ASP A 90 7.44 -4.59 2.88
CA ASP A 90 7.25 -5.17 4.22
C ASP A 90 5.79 -5.14 4.67
N THR A 91 5.04 -4.14 4.22
CA THR A 91 3.65 -3.93 4.64
C THR A 91 2.87 -3.07 3.64
N GLY A 92 1.55 -3.17 3.64
CA GLY A 92 0.73 -2.34 2.77
C GLY A 92 -0.64 -2.05 3.34
N ALA A 93 -1.30 -1.07 2.74
CA ALA A 93 -2.69 -0.74 3.00
C ALA A 93 -3.41 -0.51 1.68
N VAL A 94 -4.65 -0.99 1.60
CA VAL A 94 -5.54 -0.72 0.49
C VAL A 94 -6.70 0.12 0.98
N ILE A 95 -6.97 1.22 0.29
CA ILE A 95 -8.06 2.15 0.55
C ILE A 95 -9.00 2.06 -0.65
N ILE A 96 -10.26 1.74 -0.38
CA ILE A 96 -11.31 1.69 -1.40
C ILE A 96 -12.30 2.80 -1.06
N THR A 97 -12.57 3.69 -2.02
CA THR A 97 -13.39 4.87 -1.80
C THR A 97 -14.52 5.02 -2.83
N GLY A 98 -15.52 5.83 -2.48
CA GLY A 98 -16.65 6.16 -3.35
C GLY A 98 -17.61 4.98 -3.57
N GLU A 99 -18.37 5.06 -4.67
CA GLU A 99 -19.31 4.00 -5.09
C GLU A 99 -18.61 2.66 -5.37
N THR A 100 -17.29 2.66 -5.51
CA THR A 100 -16.48 1.43 -5.61
C THR A 100 -16.64 0.51 -4.41
N THR A 101 -16.84 1.07 -3.22
CA THR A 101 -17.12 0.28 -1.99
C THR A 101 -18.38 -0.56 -2.07
N LYS A 102 -19.37 -0.13 -2.90
CA LYS A 102 -20.63 -0.84 -3.11
C LYS A 102 -20.56 -1.86 -4.25
N LYS A 103 -19.42 -1.97 -4.94
CA LYS A 103 -19.25 -3.00 -5.98
C LYS A 103 -19.25 -4.37 -5.30
N GLU A 104 -19.92 -5.32 -5.95
CA GLU A 104 -20.18 -6.66 -5.42
C GLU A 104 -18.88 -7.42 -5.05
N ASN A 105 -17.77 -7.08 -5.70
CA ASN A 105 -16.47 -7.71 -5.47
C ASN A 105 -15.45 -6.84 -4.73
N ALA A 106 -15.85 -5.70 -4.13
CA ALA A 106 -14.93 -4.82 -3.41
C ALA A 106 -14.24 -5.54 -2.23
N GLN A 107 -14.90 -6.54 -1.63
CA GLN A 107 -14.31 -7.37 -0.56
C GLN A 107 -13.16 -8.26 -1.04
N MET A 108 -13.05 -8.58 -2.34
CA MET A 108 -11.95 -9.41 -2.86
C MET A 108 -10.62 -8.66 -2.98
N ILE A 109 -10.63 -7.34 -2.73
CA ILE A 109 -9.46 -6.46 -2.88
C ILE A 109 -8.62 -6.40 -1.60
N VAL A 110 -9.21 -6.73 -0.44
CA VAL A 110 -8.57 -6.63 0.89
C VAL A 110 -8.26 -8.00 1.47
#